data_AF-A0A183CLC5-F1
#
_entry.id   AF-A0A183CLC5-F1
#
_cell.length_a   1.000
_cell.length_b   1.000
_cell.length_c   1.000
_cell.angle_alpha   90.00
_cell.angle_beta   90.00
_cell.angle_gamma   90.00
#
_symmetry.space_group_name_H-M   'P 1'
#
loop_
_entity.id
_entity.type
_entity.pdbx_description
1 polymer ?
#
loop_
_entity_poly.entity_id
_entity_poly.type
_entity_poly.pdbx_seq_one_letter_code
_entity_poly.pdbx_strand_id
1 'polypeptide(L)'
;MLSMLNVNTSNKWTRALWEPAAGVVATKSCVALSDLQGQHDFQLVLVDESAMPSRLKLFKGLRTTIESVLADVPAGIASFVCDVGKAESTCLAVACGASLLIYRNMKPYYRYKVPQKDILLSESDLWNRLKQGQIQKGQLIDGLKQLQMEHSIGVMSYQSQQLLTLEPDASATGGGGGESMQNAFIEFVLKKETRGDADGDVQLQNVQITCLTTMPRNQSQTSADVLILGTERGSVYFVDSQAYTVLQHKTIPAVPVKLLPIGHFDLTYRLVVCTREHDVFVLRRSGRGEFSVNSFFIREYPFDVVLCASLLVFATRKRCLVFYSLKGRRQNSIKFEHNINDIEQFYYEPKHYNGVLVALVNEIHLYVDQLRVDTIRMDHPIEWIRFGRMGREEGVLVIATVGGGLCVKIFRRVANLEESRLMTAQRKPTKSTIELPKKSRTFVDQSLRERQNVQLLHQIYQRDWFMLKWHATKTFAELKAGRLGGGGLLLPSANSDEPIQIQYDLLGFGPLFRLKIRLVASKKLNGQNRWMAFVFNTDEYRFTDRMIPIPRPLMPNRPVTLCTDIRCLHPEKQLVEEEVQMLLCREERARPVWTANFQMPLSELEII
;
A
#
# COMPACT_ATOMS: atom_id res chain seq x y z
N MET A 1 7.22 22.44 -33.11
CA MET A 1 6.27 21.43 -33.62
C MET A 1 5.48 20.91 -32.42
N LEU A 2 4.45 21.67 -32.03
CA LEU A 2 3.62 21.47 -30.84
C LEU A 2 2.55 20.41 -31.15
N SER A 3 2.75 19.17 -30.72
CA SER A 3 1.69 18.17 -30.75
C SER A 3 0.77 18.39 -29.55
N MET A 4 -0.41 18.94 -29.82
CA MET A 4 -1.55 18.96 -28.91
C MET A 4 -1.89 17.52 -28.48
N LEU A 5 -1.49 17.15 -27.26
CA LEU A 5 -2.06 16.00 -26.55
C LEU A 5 -3.43 16.41 -26.02
N ASN A 6 -4.45 16.28 -26.88
CA ASN A 6 -5.85 16.21 -26.47
C ASN A 6 -6.07 14.90 -25.70
N VAL A 7 -5.69 14.91 -24.42
CA VAL A 7 -6.10 13.89 -23.47
C VAL A 7 -7.54 14.18 -23.10
N ASN A 8 -8.44 13.24 -23.39
CA ASN A 8 -9.88 13.27 -23.10
C ASN A 8 -10.18 13.79 -21.67
N THR A 9 -10.27 15.11 -21.53
CA THR A 9 -10.88 15.76 -20.39
C THR A 9 -12.37 15.60 -20.55
N SER A 10 -13.08 15.10 -19.54
CA SER A 10 -14.53 15.15 -19.54
C SER A 10 -14.97 16.58 -19.87
N ASN A 11 -16.06 16.74 -20.65
CA ASN A 11 -16.57 18.04 -21.09
C ASN A 11 -16.89 19.01 -19.94
N LYS A 12 -16.81 18.55 -18.69
CA LYS A 12 -17.10 19.26 -17.45
C LYS A 12 -15.90 20.00 -16.87
N TRP A 13 -14.68 19.60 -17.22
CA TRP A 13 -13.44 20.21 -16.70
C TRP A 13 -12.65 20.89 -17.81
N THR A 14 -12.05 22.03 -17.48
CA THR A 14 -11.06 22.71 -18.33
C THR A 14 -9.70 22.58 -17.67
N ARG A 15 -8.69 22.09 -18.39
CA ARG A 15 -7.30 22.16 -17.95
C ARG A 15 -6.84 23.62 -18.01
N ALA A 16 -6.53 24.21 -16.86
CA ALA A 16 -6.16 25.61 -16.77
C ALA A 16 -4.64 25.79 -16.82
N LEU A 17 -3.92 25.12 -15.93
CA LEU A 17 -2.47 25.24 -15.79
C LEU A 17 -1.85 23.86 -15.60
N TRP A 18 -0.64 23.66 -16.11
CA TRP A 18 0.16 22.47 -15.89
C TRP A 18 1.62 22.86 -15.85
N GLU A 19 2.28 22.56 -14.72
CA GLU A 19 3.69 22.81 -14.50
C GLU A 19 4.35 21.52 -14.02
N PRO A 20 4.94 20.72 -14.93
CA PRO A 20 5.58 19.46 -14.58
C PRO A 20 6.87 19.67 -13.78
N ALA A 21 7.54 20.82 -13.93
CA ALA A 21 8.81 21.14 -13.29
C ALA A 21 8.65 21.92 -11.98
N ALA A 22 7.45 21.91 -11.37
CA ALA A 22 7.22 22.63 -10.11
C ALA A 22 8.08 22.10 -8.94
N GLY A 23 8.45 20.82 -8.98
CA GLY A 23 9.36 20.19 -8.01
C GLY A 23 8.85 20.24 -6.57
N VAL A 24 7.54 20.19 -6.37
CA VAL A 24 6.92 20.31 -5.05
C VAL A 24 6.60 18.93 -4.47
N VAL A 25 7.12 18.63 -3.30
CA VAL A 25 6.72 17.45 -2.51
C VAL A 25 6.01 17.94 -1.26
N ALA A 26 4.74 17.61 -1.10
CA ALA A 26 3.95 18.10 0.03
C ALA A 26 2.93 17.05 0.45
N THR A 27 2.70 16.90 1.75
CA THR A 27 1.54 16.17 2.25
C THR A 27 0.28 17.02 2.10
N LYS A 28 -0.87 16.38 1.85
CA LYS A 28 -2.15 17.09 1.69
C LYS A 28 -2.50 17.98 2.89
N SER A 29 -2.21 17.54 4.13
CA SER A 29 -2.43 18.35 5.34
C SER A 29 -1.64 19.66 5.34
N CYS A 30 -0.51 19.70 4.62
CA CYS A 30 0.34 20.87 4.43
C CYS A 30 -0.02 21.71 3.18
N VAL A 31 -1.24 21.57 2.65
CA VAL A 31 -1.72 22.34 1.49
C VAL A 31 -3.04 23.04 1.82
N ALA A 32 -3.11 24.34 1.58
CA ALA A 32 -4.30 25.17 1.77
C ALA A 32 -4.54 26.12 0.60
N LEU A 33 -5.82 26.46 0.39
CA LEU A 33 -6.26 27.51 -0.54
C LEU A 33 -6.83 28.65 0.30
N SER A 34 -6.23 29.84 0.20
CA SER A 34 -6.56 30.94 1.11
C SER A 34 -6.42 32.31 0.45
N ASP A 35 -7.28 33.25 0.82
CA ASP A 35 -7.15 34.66 0.45
C ASP A 35 -6.40 35.42 1.55
N LEU A 36 -5.10 35.66 1.34
CA LEU A 36 -4.24 36.33 2.30
C LEU A 36 -4.37 37.87 2.29
N GLN A 37 -4.89 38.43 1.19
CA GLN A 37 -4.93 39.87 0.97
C GLN A 37 -6.35 40.46 1.08
N GLY A 38 -7.38 39.62 1.16
CA GLY A 38 -8.78 40.04 1.21
C GLY A 38 -9.24 40.69 -0.10
N GLN A 39 -8.64 40.29 -1.23
CA GLN A 39 -8.97 40.81 -2.57
C GLN A 39 -9.83 39.83 -3.40
N HIS A 40 -10.33 38.77 -2.77
CA HIS A 40 -10.94 37.62 -3.42
C HIS A 40 -10.04 36.98 -4.49
N ASP A 41 -8.72 37.01 -4.26
CA ASP A 41 -7.71 36.32 -5.07
C ASP A 41 -7.13 35.15 -4.25
N PHE A 42 -7.81 34.01 -4.28
CA PHE A 42 -7.40 32.85 -3.49
C PHE A 42 -6.10 32.26 -4.01
N GLN A 43 -5.08 32.17 -3.17
CA GLN A 43 -3.75 31.69 -3.53
C GLN A 43 -3.52 30.29 -2.95
N LEU A 44 -2.66 29.54 -3.64
CA LEU A 44 -2.25 28.21 -3.19
C LEU A 44 -1.06 28.37 -2.24
N VAL A 45 -1.21 27.83 -1.03
CA VAL A 45 -0.14 27.78 -0.03
C VAL A 45 0.19 26.33 0.24
N LEU A 46 1.47 26.00 0.21
CA LEU A 46 1.94 24.65 0.51
C LEU A 46 3.26 24.68 1.27
N VAL A 47 3.50 23.67 2.11
CA VAL A 47 4.86 23.41 2.61
C VAL A 47 5.53 22.41 1.70
N ASP A 48 6.68 22.79 1.18
CA ASP A 48 7.57 21.90 0.46
C ASP A 48 8.44 21.13 1.47
N GLU A 49 8.24 19.82 1.48
CA GLU A 49 8.91 18.83 2.33
C GLU A 49 10.08 18.14 1.59
N SER A 50 10.40 18.55 0.36
CA SER A 50 11.48 17.95 -0.45
C SER A 50 12.88 18.09 0.17
N ALA A 51 13.12 19.15 0.95
CA ALA A 51 14.39 19.42 1.61
C ALA A 51 14.18 19.86 3.06
N MET A 52 15.09 19.46 3.94
CA MET A 52 15.16 19.94 5.32
C MET A 52 16.18 21.10 5.40
N PRO A 53 15.80 22.28 5.94
CA PRO A 53 14.52 22.63 6.55
C PRO A 53 13.39 22.87 5.53
N SER A 54 12.18 22.42 5.87
CA SER A 54 10.98 22.56 5.04
C SER A 54 10.65 24.03 4.75
N ARG A 55 10.10 24.32 3.56
CA ARG A 55 9.84 25.69 3.12
C ARG A 55 8.36 25.92 2.85
N LEU A 56 7.78 26.92 3.51
CA LEU A 56 6.45 27.41 3.20
C LEU A 56 6.49 28.24 1.91
N LYS A 57 5.80 27.78 0.87
CA LYS A 57 5.74 28.41 -0.45
C LYS A 57 4.33 28.95 -0.74
N LEU A 58 4.27 30.20 -1.17
CA LEU A 58 3.07 30.83 -1.70
C LEU A 58 3.10 30.80 -3.23
N PHE A 59 2.01 30.38 -3.84
CA PHE A 59 1.85 30.32 -5.29
C PHE A 59 0.78 31.30 -5.77
N LYS A 60 1.14 32.09 -6.78
CA LYS A 60 0.19 32.87 -7.57
C LYS A 60 0.08 32.23 -8.96
N GLY A 61 -1.06 31.60 -9.23
CA GLY A 61 -1.16 30.62 -10.31
C GLY A 61 -0.34 29.38 -9.97
N LEU A 62 0.64 29.02 -10.81
CA LEU A 62 1.60 27.93 -10.54
C LEU A 62 3.04 28.41 -10.34
N ARG A 63 3.26 29.73 -10.21
CA ARG A 63 4.59 30.30 -9.91
C ARG A 63 4.72 30.64 -8.44
N THR A 64 5.84 30.29 -7.85
CA THR A 64 6.16 30.62 -6.46
C THR A 64 6.47 32.12 -6.34
N THR A 65 5.84 32.79 -5.38
CA THR A 65 6.02 34.23 -5.13
C THR A 65 6.84 34.50 -3.87
N ILE A 66 6.56 33.76 -2.80
CA ILE A 66 7.20 33.94 -1.49
C ILE A 66 7.61 32.57 -0.97
N GLU A 67 8.82 32.49 -0.41
CA GLU A 67 9.32 31.34 0.33
C GLU A 67 9.69 31.77 1.75
N SER A 68 9.28 30.97 2.75
CA SER A 68 9.67 31.15 4.14
C SER A 68 10.18 29.83 4.70
N VAL A 69 11.34 29.85 5.38
CA VAL A 69 11.91 28.65 5.99
C VAL A 69 11.19 28.33 7.29
N LEU A 70 10.82 27.07 7.50
CA LEU A 70 10.24 26.59 8.75
C LEU A 70 11.34 26.00 9.65
N ALA A 71 11.14 26.11 10.96
CA ALA A 71 12.13 25.67 11.95
C ALA A 71 12.06 24.17 12.27
N ASP A 72 10.92 23.54 12.01
CA ASP A 72 10.63 22.15 12.39
C ASP A 72 9.70 21.51 11.36
N VAL A 73 9.52 20.19 11.44
CA VAL A 73 8.67 19.41 10.54
C VAL A 73 7.21 19.87 10.67
N PRO A 74 6.54 20.23 9.57
CA PRO A 74 5.14 20.65 9.60
C PRO A 74 4.22 19.43 9.77
N ALA A 75 3.16 19.58 10.59
CA ALA A 75 2.09 18.60 10.71
C ALA A 75 0.87 18.96 9.84
N GLY A 76 0.66 20.25 9.58
CA GLY A 76 -0.41 20.71 8.70
C GLY A 76 -0.57 22.24 8.68
N ILE A 77 -1.33 22.71 7.70
CA ILE A 77 -1.70 24.11 7.51
C ILE A 77 -3.21 24.26 7.56
N ALA A 78 -3.68 25.32 8.21
CA ALA A 78 -5.05 25.78 8.06
C ALA A 78 -5.12 27.31 7.89
N SER A 79 -5.99 27.75 6.99
CA SER A 79 -6.36 29.15 6.84
C SER A 79 -7.59 29.46 7.69
N PHE A 80 -7.59 30.63 8.33
CA PHE A 80 -8.64 31.02 9.26
C PHE A 80 -8.84 32.53 9.29
N VAL A 81 -10.05 32.97 9.61
CA VAL A 81 -10.39 34.40 9.76
C VAL A 81 -10.16 34.82 11.22
N CYS A 82 -9.31 35.85 11.43
CA CYS A 82 -9.02 36.42 12.75
C CYS A 82 -9.88 37.64 13.10
N ASP A 83 -10.11 38.54 12.13
CA ASP A 83 -10.47 39.93 12.39
C ASP A 83 -11.80 40.29 11.73
N VAL A 84 -12.69 40.93 12.49
CA VAL A 84 -14.10 41.19 12.11
C VAL A 84 -14.25 42.58 11.45
N GLY A 85 -13.22 43.42 11.49
CA GLY A 85 -13.35 44.86 11.18
C GLY A 85 -12.49 45.43 10.04
N LYS A 86 -11.48 44.70 9.53
CA LYS A 86 -10.66 45.14 8.38
C LYS A 86 -10.71 44.06 7.31
N ALA A 87 -10.73 44.50 6.03
CA ALA A 87 -10.78 43.69 4.81
C ALA A 87 -10.41 42.23 5.04
N GLU A 88 -11.36 41.33 4.73
CA GLU A 88 -11.45 39.87 4.97
C GLU A 88 -10.15 39.09 4.68
N SER A 89 -9.09 39.40 5.40
CA SER A 89 -7.76 38.82 5.22
C SER A 89 -7.67 37.60 6.11
N THR A 90 -7.47 36.44 5.48
CA THR A 90 -7.26 35.21 6.23
C THR A 90 -5.83 35.16 6.77
N CYS A 91 -5.70 34.70 8.00
CA CYS A 91 -4.44 34.33 8.60
C CYS A 91 -4.14 32.86 8.29
N LEU A 92 -2.86 32.51 8.31
CA LEU A 92 -2.40 31.16 8.05
C LEU A 92 -1.76 30.59 9.31
N ALA A 93 -2.26 29.44 9.77
CA ALA A 93 -1.68 28.71 10.89
C ALA A 93 -0.91 27.50 10.35
N VAL A 94 0.35 27.38 10.74
CA VAL A 94 1.23 26.24 10.43
C VAL A 94 1.55 25.52 11.74
N ALA A 95 1.15 24.26 11.85
CA ALA A 95 1.51 23.42 12.98
C ALA A 95 2.91 22.83 12.75
N CYS A 96 3.85 23.12 13.65
CA CYS A 96 5.23 22.63 13.60
C CYS A 96 5.62 22.10 14.98
N GLY A 97 5.83 20.79 15.11
CA GLY A 97 6.14 20.14 16.38
C GLY A 97 5.13 20.49 17.48
N ALA A 98 5.59 21.08 18.58
CA ALA A 98 4.76 21.52 19.71
C ALA A 98 4.20 22.96 19.60
N SER A 99 4.47 23.65 18.49
CA SER A 99 4.12 25.07 18.30
C SER A 99 3.21 25.28 17.09
N LEU A 100 2.29 26.23 17.21
CA LEU A 100 1.50 26.75 16.09
C LEU A 100 2.08 28.11 15.69
N LEU A 101 2.60 28.19 14.47
CA LEU A 101 3.16 29.41 13.88
C LEU A 101 2.07 30.12 13.08
N ILE A 102 1.78 31.36 13.43
CA ILE A 102 0.72 32.14 12.82
C ILE A 102 1.34 33.20 11.92
N TYR A 103 0.94 33.18 10.65
CA TYR A 103 1.39 34.10 9.63
C TYR A 103 0.23 35.03 9.23
N ARG A 104 0.50 36.33 9.21
CA ARG A 104 -0.40 37.34 8.67
C ARG A 104 0.23 37.92 7.41
N ASN A 105 -0.42 37.73 6.26
CA ASN A 105 0.14 38.13 4.95
C ASN A 105 1.56 37.58 4.72
N MET A 106 1.77 36.28 4.96
CA MET A 106 3.06 35.57 4.89
C MET A 106 4.18 36.08 5.82
N LYS A 107 3.88 36.99 6.75
CA LYS A 107 4.84 37.42 7.77
C LYS A 107 4.57 36.71 9.10
N PRO A 108 5.59 36.15 9.77
CA PRO A 108 5.42 35.58 11.11
C PRO A 108 4.84 36.64 12.06
N TYR A 109 3.70 36.32 12.69
CA TYR A 109 2.98 37.23 13.58
C TYR A 109 3.02 36.76 15.03
N TYR A 110 2.68 35.49 15.27
CA TYR A 110 2.59 34.94 16.61
C TYR A 110 3.01 33.48 16.65
N ARG A 111 3.56 33.05 17.79
CA ARG A 111 3.90 31.64 18.05
C ARG A 111 3.15 31.18 19.29
N TYR A 112 2.14 30.36 19.08
CA TYR A 112 1.39 29.70 20.14
C TYR A 112 2.09 28.39 20.51
N LYS A 113 2.33 28.15 21.81
CA LYS A 113 2.86 26.87 22.32
C LYS A 113 1.73 26.09 22.95
N VAL A 114 1.58 24.82 22.57
CA VAL A 114 0.57 23.95 23.18
C VAL A 114 0.93 23.67 24.64
N PRO A 115 -0.05 23.69 25.56
CA PRO A 115 0.18 23.33 26.95
C PRO A 115 0.82 21.93 27.07
N GLN A 116 1.96 21.85 27.74
CA GLN A 116 2.63 20.57 27.97
C GLN A 116 1.85 19.76 29.02
N LYS A 117 1.86 18.43 28.87
CA LYS A 117 1.35 17.51 29.89
C LYS A 117 2.47 17.10 30.84
N ASP A 118 2.10 16.60 32.01
CA ASP A 118 3.04 16.11 33.01
C ASP A 118 3.99 15.08 32.42
N ILE A 119 5.27 15.30 32.72
CA ILE A 119 6.41 14.50 32.28
C ILE A 119 6.78 13.57 33.45
N LEU A 120 7.36 12.42 33.13
CA LEU A 120 7.81 11.50 34.16
C LEU A 120 8.95 12.15 34.95
N LEU A 121 8.81 12.25 36.28
CA LEU A 121 9.81 12.88 37.15
C LEU A 121 11.18 12.18 37.05
N SER A 122 11.18 10.85 36.94
CA SER A 122 12.40 10.05 36.73
C SER A 122 13.13 10.41 35.43
N GLU A 123 12.39 10.82 34.40
CA GLU A 123 12.98 11.24 33.12
C GLU A 123 13.62 12.62 33.26
N SER A 124 12.93 13.60 33.85
CA SER A 124 13.50 14.92 34.09
C SER A 124 14.74 14.87 34.98
N ASP A 125 14.75 14.00 35.99
CA ASP A 125 15.90 13.81 36.87
C ASP A 125 17.13 13.30 36.11
N LEU A 126 16.96 12.35 35.20
CA LEU A 126 18.07 11.83 34.38
C LEU A 126 18.67 12.92 33.47
N TRP A 127 17.82 13.73 32.84
CA TRP A 127 18.26 14.84 32.00
C TRP A 127 18.93 15.97 32.81
N ASN A 128 18.39 16.28 33.99
CA ASN A 128 18.96 17.27 34.88
C ASN A 128 20.32 16.82 35.44
N ARG A 129 20.47 15.54 35.82
CA ARG A 129 21.75 14.96 36.26
C ARG A 129 22.80 14.99 35.15
N LEU A 130 22.40 14.81 33.89
CA LEU A 130 23.28 14.98 32.74
C LEU A 130 23.72 16.44 32.56
N LYS A 131 22.79 17.40 32.67
CA LYS A 131 23.08 18.84 32.60
C LYS A 131 24.04 19.29 33.70
N GLN A 132 23.90 18.72 34.90
CA GLN A 132 24.78 18.95 36.05
C GLN A 132 26.12 18.19 35.95
N GLY A 133 26.33 17.37 34.92
CA GLY A 133 27.56 16.59 34.72
C GLY A 133 27.74 15.41 35.69
N GLN A 134 26.69 15.01 36.41
CA GLN A 134 26.73 13.90 37.38
C GLN A 134 26.69 12.53 36.70
N ILE A 135 26.19 12.46 35.46
CA ILE A 135 25.98 11.22 34.71
C ILE A 135 26.67 11.33 33.33
N GLN A 136 27.22 10.21 32.84
CA GLN A 136 27.78 10.14 31.48
C GLN A 136 26.69 9.90 30.42
N LYS A 137 26.91 10.35 29.17
CA LYS A 137 25.93 10.20 28.07
C LYS A 137 25.43 8.76 27.86
N GLY A 138 26.29 7.74 28.06
CA GLY A 138 25.90 6.33 27.96
C GLY A 138 24.95 5.86 29.07
N GLN A 139 25.16 6.34 30.31
CA GLN A 139 24.31 6.01 31.45
C GLN A 139 22.91 6.63 31.33
N LEU A 140 22.79 7.79 30.67
CA LEU A 140 21.50 8.37 30.31
C LEU A 140 20.70 7.43 29.40
N ILE A 141 21.35 6.89 28.35
CA ILE A 141 20.69 6.00 27.38
C ILE A 141 20.23 4.71 28.06
N ASP A 142 21.06 4.13 28.92
CA ASP A 142 20.70 2.90 29.65
C ASP A 142 19.57 3.16 30.67
N GLY A 143 19.59 4.32 31.35
CA GLY A 143 18.50 4.75 32.23
C GLY A 143 17.19 4.97 31.48
N LEU A 144 17.23 5.60 30.29
CA LEU A 144 16.06 5.78 29.43
C LEU A 144 15.53 4.44 28.88
N LYS A 145 16.41 3.48 28.57
CA LYS A 145 16.00 2.11 28.18
C LYS A 145 15.33 1.36 29.32
N GLN A 146 15.78 1.53 30.56
CA GLN A 146 15.09 0.97 31.74
C GLN A 146 13.70 1.59 31.91
N LEU A 147 13.60 2.92 31.83
CA LEU A 147 12.30 3.62 31.87
C LEU A 147 11.37 3.20 30.72
N GLN A 148 11.92 2.90 29.54
CA GLN A 148 11.16 2.36 28.41
C GLN A 148 10.53 1.00 28.74
N MET A 149 11.25 0.11 29.43
CA MET A 149 10.73 -1.19 29.85
C MET A 149 9.61 -1.06 30.88
N GLU A 150 9.68 -0.05 31.75
CA GLU A 150 8.70 0.17 32.83
C GLU A 150 7.42 0.90 32.37
N HIS A 151 7.56 1.97 31.57
CA HIS A 151 6.45 2.91 31.31
C HIS A 151 5.98 3.00 29.84
N SER A 152 6.53 2.16 28.94
CA SER A 152 6.28 2.21 27.48
C SER A 152 6.76 3.51 26.81
N ILE A 153 7.11 3.41 25.53
CA ILE A 153 7.73 4.52 24.78
C ILE A 153 6.83 5.74 24.63
N GLY A 154 5.50 5.56 24.56
CA GLY A 154 4.54 6.64 24.31
C GLY A 154 4.33 7.62 25.47
N VAL A 155 4.83 7.31 26.68
CA VAL A 155 4.70 8.16 27.87
C VAL A 155 5.95 9.03 28.10
N MET A 156 7.07 8.71 27.45
CA MET A 156 8.31 9.49 27.54
C MET A 156 8.28 10.75 26.67
N SER A 157 9.15 11.72 26.97
CA SER A 157 9.31 12.94 26.16
C SER A 157 9.74 12.67 24.72
N TYR A 158 9.37 13.58 23.82
CA TYR A 158 9.73 13.48 22.40
C TYR A 158 11.25 13.43 22.21
N GLN A 159 12.00 14.17 23.01
CA GLN A 159 13.46 14.21 22.95
C GLN A 159 14.06 12.85 23.33
N SER A 160 13.55 12.21 24.39
CA SER A 160 13.98 10.86 24.77
C SER A 160 13.56 9.80 23.74
N GLN A 161 12.36 9.90 23.17
CA GLN A 161 11.91 9.00 22.11
C GLN A 161 12.80 9.12 20.86
N GLN A 162 13.11 10.36 20.45
CA GLN A 162 14.00 10.61 19.31
C GLN A 162 15.41 10.07 19.58
N LEU A 163 15.94 10.30 20.78
CA LEU A 163 17.25 9.78 21.19
C LEU A 163 17.30 8.24 21.14
N LEU A 164 16.26 7.56 21.61
CA LEU A 164 16.17 6.08 21.59
C LEU A 164 15.98 5.50 20.19
N THR A 165 15.41 6.27 19.25
CA THR A 165 15.18 5.83 17.87
C THR A 165 16.44 5.94 17.00
N LEU A 166 17.41 6.78 17.40
CA LEU A 166 18.69 6.88 16.71
C LEU A 166 19.50 5.59 16.91
N GLU A 167 19.93 4.97 15.81
CA GLU A 167 20.77 3.77 15.88
C GLU A 167 22.15 4.12 16.47
N PRO A 168 22.72 3.29 17.36
CA PRO A 168 24.11 3.42 17.77
C PRO A 168 25.00 3.02 16.59
N ASP A 169 25.82 3.94 16.10
CA ASP A 169 26.73 3.68 14.98
C ASP A 169 27.62 2.45 15.25
N ALA A 170 27.44 1.39 14.46
CA ALA A 170 28.18 0.13 14.57
C ALA A 170 29.68 0.25 14.18
N SER A 171 30.14 1.42 13.73
CA SER A 171 31.53 1.66 13.29
C SER A 171 32.50 2.08 14.40
N ALA A 172 32.05 2.16 15.66
CA ALA A 172 32.91 2.51 16.81
C ALA A 172 33.81 1.37 17.34
N THR A 173 34.13 0.36 16.51
CA THR A 173 35.19 -0.63 16.81
C THR A 173 36.50 -0.36 16.07
N GLY A 174 36.57 0.67 15.21
CA GLY A 174 37.81 1.16 14.61
C GLY A 174 38.15 2.55 15.14
N GLY A 175 39.29 2.69 15.83
CA GLY A 175 39.72 3.95 16.43
C GLY A 175 39.73 5.13 15.44
N GLY A 176 38.83 6.07 15.66
CA GLY A 176 38.75 7.35 14.95
C GLY A 176 37.52 8.11 15.47
N GLY A 177 37.73 9.28 16.07
CA GLY A 177 36.75 10.04 16.86
C GLY A 177 35.54 10.59 16.08
N GLY A 178 34.68 9.71 15.57
CA GLY A 178 33.32 10.06 15.18
C GLY A 178 32.42 10.08 16.42
N GLU A 179 31.95 11.27 16.82
CA GLU A 179 30.91 11.38 17.84
C GLU A 179 29.67 10.63 17.35
N SER A 180 29.25 9.58 18.07
CA SER A 180 28.02 8.83 17.75
C SER A 180 26.86 9.82 17.57
N MET A 181 26.01 9.62 16.56
CA MET A 181 24.91 10.55 16.24
C MET A 181 24.02 10.89 17.45
N GLN A 182 23.88 9.94 18.38
CA GLN A 182 23.23 10.10 19.69
C GLN A 182 23.92 11.17 20.58
N ASN A 183 25.25 11.20 20.63
CA ASN A 183 26.01 12.17 21.44
C ASN A 183 25.88 13.60 20.89
N ALA A 184 25.85 13.75 19.57
CA ALA A 184 25.61 15.04 18.91
C ALA A 184 24.18 15.53 19.16
N PHE A 185 23.19 14.62 19.14
CA PHE A 185 21.80 14.96 19.47
C PHE A 185 21.64 15.40 20.94
N ILE A 186 22.28 14.71 21.88
CA ILE A 186 22.30 15.09 23.29
C ILE A 186 22.87 16.50 23.46
N GLU A 187 23.98 16.82 22.80
CA GLU A 187 24.54 18.18 22.85
C GLU A 187 23.64 19.23 22.21
N PHE A 188 22.93 18.87 21.13
CA PHE A 188 21.96 19.75 20.50
C PHE A 188 20.81 20.09 21.45
N VAL A 189 20.27 19.10 22.17
CA VAL A 189 19.21 19.30 23.18
C VAL A 189 19.71 20.22 24.29
N LEU A 190 20.89 19.95 24.85
CA LEU A 190 21.50 20.77 25.91
C LEU A 190 21.78 22.21 25.45
N LYS A 191 22.32 22.42 24.24
CA LYS A 191 22.60 23.76 23.66
C LYS A 191 21.34 24.57 23.43
N LYS A 192 20.25 23.93 22.97
CA LYS A 192 18.95 24.59 22.72
C LYS A 192 18.36 25.18 24.00
N GLU A 193 18.62 24.55 25.14
CA GLU A 193 18.08 24.96 26.44
C GLU A 193 18.95 26.00 27.16
N THR A 194 20.28 25.99 26.98
CA THR A 194 21.16 27.05 27.51
C THR A 194 20.94 28.45 26.91
N ARG A 195 20.12 28.57 25.83
CA ARG A 195 19.66 29.87 25.31
C ARG A 195 18.44 30.43 26.05
N GLY A 196 17.76 29.62 26.86
CA GLY A 196 16.80 30.06 27.89
C GLY A 196 17.50 30.09 29.26
N ASP A 197 16.92 30.84 30.22
CA ASP A 197 17.49 31.16 31.54
C ASP A 197 18.46 30.13 32.14
N ALA A 198 19.61 30.64 32.60
CA ALA A 198 20.76 29.86 33.09
C ALA A 198 20.47 29.01 34.36
N ASP A 199 19.29 29.14 34.96
CA ASP A 199 18.93 28.53 36.25
C ASP A 199 17.69 27.59 36.17
N GLY A 200 17.17 27.33 34.96
CA GLY A 200 15.99 26.49 34.76
C GLY A 200 16.30 25.01 34.52
N ASP A 201 15.43 24.12 35.03
CA ASP A 201 15.36 22.70 34.66
C ASP A 201 15.23 22.50 33.13
N VAL A 202 15.65 21.33 32.65
CA VAL A 202 15.52 20.92 31.23
C VAL A 202 14.02 20.96 30.83
N GLN A 203 13.66 21.80 29.87
CA GLN A 203 12.28 21.92 29.37
C GLN A 203 11.98 20.85 28.32
N LEU A 204 11.80 19.63 28.81
CA LEU A 204 11.38 18.50 28.00
C LEU A 204 10.00 18.77 27.36
N GLN A 205 9.88 18.50 26.07
CA GLN A 205 8.60 18.61 25.35
C GLN A 205 8.00 17.23 25.15
N ASN A 206 6.71 17.12 25.45
CA ASN A 206 6.02 15.84 25.48
C ASN A 206 4.72 15.83 24.67
N VAL A 207 4.36 16.96 24.08
CA VAL A 207 3.14 17.13 23.28
C VAL A 207 3.51 17.69 21.92
N GLN A 208 3.35 16.87 20.87
CA GLN A 208 3.45 17.30 19.48
C GLN A 208 2.06 17.42 18.86
N ILE A 209 1.90 18.37 17.93
CA ILE A 209 0.68 18.54 17.14
C ILE A 209 0.73 17.54 16.00
N THR A 210 -0.32 16.74 15.85
CA THR A 210 -0.44 15.74 14.78
C THR A 210 -1.32 16.23 13.63
N CYS A 211 -2.34 17.03 13.93
CA CYS A 211 -3.30 17.51 12.95
C CYS A 211 -3.89 18.85 13.35
N LEU A 212 -4.24 19.64 12.33
CA LEU A 212 -4.77 20.99 12.44
C LEU A 212 -5.97 21.15 11.52
N THR A 213 -7.05 21.74 12.02
CA THR A 213 -8.21 22.13 11.23
C THR A 213 -8.86 23.37 11.83
N THR A 214 -9.73 24.04 11.07
CA THR A 214 -10.50 25.21 11.50
C THR A 214 -11.99 24.90 11.49
N MET A 215 -12.74 25.64 12.30
CA MET A 215 -14.21 25.56 12.34
C MET A 215 -14.80 26.95 12.55
N PRO A 216 -15.85 27.35 11.81
CA PRO A 216 -16.49 28.63 12.01
C PRO A 216 -17.12 28.74 13.40
N ARG A 217 -16.97 29.90 14.04
CA ARG A 217 -17.51 30.12 15.38
C ARG A 217 -19.03 30.30 15.37
N ASN A 218 -19.53 31.10 14.43
CA ASN A 218 -20.95 31.38 14.27
C ASN A 218 -21.37 31.34 12.78
N GLN A 219 -22.67 31.42 12.50
CA GLN A 219 -23.22 31.40 11.13
C GLN A 219 -22.97 32.68 10.34
N SER A 220 -22.60 33.78 11.01
CA SER A 220 -22.26 35.02 10.31
C SER A 220 -20.94 34.85 9.55
N GLN A 221 -20.95 35.25 8.28
CA GLN A 221 -19.76 35.25 7.42
C GLN A 221 -18.61 36.09 7.98
N THR A 222 -18.91 37.01 8.91
CA THR A 222 -17.96 37.88 9.59
C THR A 222 -17.46 37.31 10.93
N SER A 223 -17.81 36.08 11.31
CA SER A 223 -17.35 35.50 12.58
C SER A 223 -15.92 34.94 12.48
N ALA A 224 -15.13 35.15 13.54
CA ALA A 224 -13.79 34.60 13.61
C ALA A 224 -13.84 33.06 13.71
N ASP A 225 -12.89 32.37 13.08
CA ASP A 225 -12.81 30.91 13.12
C ASP A 225 -12.17 30.42 14.43
N VAL A 226 -12.44 29.18 14.82
CA VAL A 226 -11.77 28.50 15.94
C VAL A 226 -10.79 27.48 15.38
N LEU A 227 -9.58 27.46 15.93
CA LEU A 227 -8.54 26.51 15.58
C LEU A 227 -8.71 25.24 16.41
N ILE A 228 -8.63 24.07 15.77
CA ILE A 228 -8.72 22.78 16.43
C ILE A 228 -7.42 22.02 16.19
N LEU A 229 -6.77 21.63 17.28
CA LEU A 229 -5.47 20.95 17.29
C LEU A 229 -5.65 19.53 17.84
N GLY A 230 -5.15 18.54 17.13
CA GLY A 230 -4.93 17.19 17.66
C GLY A 230 -3.49 17.02 18.09
N THR A 231 -3.26 16.35 19.21
CA THR A 231 -1.93 16.13 19.75
C THR A 231 -1.61 14.64 19.90
N GLU A 232 -0.32 14.32 19.90
CA GLU A 232 0.15 12.94 19.99
C GLU A 232 -0.32 12.22 21.26
N ARG A 233 -0.46 12.94 22.39
CA ARG A 233 -0.98 12.40 23.66
C ARG A 233 -2.51 12.28 23.71
N GLY A 234 -3.17 12.11 22.57
CA GLY A 234 -4.62 11.90 22.49
C GLY A 234 -5.48 13.10 22.88
N SER A 235 -4.92 14.31 22.98
CA SER A 235 -5.69 15.50 23.36
C SER A 235 -6.07 16.36 22.16
N VAL A 236 -7.31 16.85 22.19
CA VAL A 236 -7.88 17.78 21.22
C VAL A 236 -8.11 19.13 21.90
N TYR A 237 -7.46 20.17 21.38
CA TYR A 237 -7.56 21.54 21.89
C TYR A 237 -8.34 22.41 20.91
N PHE A 238 -9.26 23.22 21.44
CA PHE A 238 -9.95 24.29 20.72
C PHE A 238 -9.31 25.60 21.15
N VAL A 239 -8.70 26.31 20.21
CA VAL A 239 -7.93 27.54 20.44
C VAL A 239 -8.63 28.70 19.76
N ASP A 240 -8.79 29.80 20.48
CA ASP A 240 -9.36 31.04 19.95
C ASP A 240 -8.41 31.68 18.93
N SER A 241 -8.96 32.21 17.84
CA SER A 241 -8.17 32.86 16.78
C SER A 241 -7.72 34.29 17.10
N GLN A 242 -8.29 34.91 18.15
CA GLN A 242 -7.98 36.30 18.51
C GLN A 242 -7.06 36.36 19.73
N ALA A 243 -7.47 35.74 20.83
CA ALA A 243 -6.71 35.74 22.07
C ALA A 243 -5.65 34.62 22.12
N TYR A 244 -5.71 33.65 21.20
CA TYR A 244 -4.84 32.46 21.21
C TYR A 244 -4.84 31.71 22.54
N THR A 245 -5.99 31.70 23.22
CA THR A 245 -6.22 30.98 24.46
C THR A 245 -6.98 29.68 24.21
N VAL A 246 -6.82 28.70 25.10
CA VAL A 246 -7.56 27.44 25.03
C VAL A 246 -9.01 27.70 25.45
N LEU A 247 -9.94 27.57 24.52
CA LEU A 247 -11.37 27.64 24.78
C LEU A 247 -11.85 26.35 25.45
N GLN A 248 -11.44 25.20 24.90
CA GLN A 248 -11.82 23.88 25.38
C GLN A 248 -10.73 22.85 25.13
N HIS A 249 -10.71 21.82 25.98
CA HIS A 249 -9.81 20.68 25.85
C HIS A 249 -10.58 19.39 26.11
N LYS A 250 -10.29 18.35 25.31
CA LYS A 250 -10.79 16.98 25.51
C LYS A 250 -9.70 15.97 25.27
N THR A 251 -9.68 14.92 26.10
CA THR A 251 -8.78 13.78 25.95
C THR A 251 -9.54 12.60 25.35
N ILE A 252 -8.91 11.97 24.37
CA ILE A 252 -9.37 10.79 23.63
C ILE A 252 -8.37 9.66 23.96
N PRO A 253 -8.81 8.40 24.06
CA PRO A 253 -7.93 7.28 24.41
C PRO A 253 -6.84 6.98 23.37
N ALA A 254 -6.99 7.45 22.13
CA ALA A 254 -6.08 7.18 21.03
C ALA A 254 -5.61 8.47 20.33
N VAL A 255 -4.52 8.36 19.58
CA VAL A 255 -3.84 9.49 18.92
C VAL A 255 -4.66 10.00 17.72
N PRO A 256 -5.11 11.26 17.70
CA PRO A 256 -5.80 11.86 16.55
C PRO A 256 -4.84 12.04 15.37
N VAL A 257 -5.28 11.67 14.17
CA VAL A 257 -4.54 11.82 12.91
C VAL A 257 -5.25 12.77 11.95
N LYS A 258 -6.59 12.72 11.91
CA LYS A 258 -7.40 13.60 11.07
C LYS A 258 -8.61 14.11 11.85
N LEU A 259 -8.88 15.40 11.71
CA LEU A 259 -10.01 16.08 12.33
C LEU A 259 -10.94 16.61 11.24
N LEU A 260 -12.23 16.32 11.38
CA LEU A 260 -13.27 16.78 10.47
C LEU A 260 -14.37 17.48 11.30
N PRO A 261 -14.35 18.82 11.36
CA PRO A 261 -15.37 19.60 12.05
C PRO A 261 -16.62 19.74 11.20
N ILE A 262 -17.79 19.66 11.84
CA ILE A 262 -19.10 19.78 11.20
C ILE A 262 -19.97 20.70 12.06
N GLY A 263 -20.38 21.84 11.53
CA GLY A 263 -21.23 22.81 12.21
C GLY A 263 -20.45 24.03 12.71
N HIS A 264 -20.95 24.66 13.77
CA HIS A 264 -20.44 25.93 14.29
C HIS A 264 -20.12 25.79 15.78
N PHE A 265 -19.04 26.44 16.24
CA PHE A 265 -18.53 26.26 17.60
C PHE A 265 -19.54 26.67 18.70
N ASP A 266 -20.17 27.84 18.56
CA ASP A 266 -21.04 28.41 19.61
C ASP A 266 -22.46 27.80 19.61
N LEU A 267 -22.91 27.26 18.48
CA LEU A 267 -24.25 26.68 18.31
C LEU A 267 -24.25 25.17 18.60
N THR A 268 -24.00 24.37 17.57
CA THR A 268 -23.91 22.92 17.67
C THR A 268 -22.84 22.46 16.69
N TYR A 269 -21.89 21.68 17.19
CA TYR A 269 -20.88 21.06 16.34
C TYR A 269 -20.73 19.58 16.61
N ARG A 270 -20.24 18.88 15.60
CA ARG A 270 -19.73 17.53 15.69
C ARG A 270 -18.30 17.54 15.17
N LEU A 271 -17.38 17.03 15.96
CA LEU A 271 -16.00 16.84 15.55
C LEU A 271 -15.76 15.35 15.38
N VAL A 272 -15.49 14.93 14.14
CA VAL A 272 -15.10 13.56 13.83
C VAL A 272 -13.58 13.49 13.90
N VAL A 273 -13.08 12.61 14.76
CA VAL A 273 -11.66 12.39 15.02
C VAL A 273 -11.32 10.98 14.55
N CYS A 274 -10.46 10.90 13.54
CA CYS A 274 -9.89 9.61 13.11
C CYS A 274 -8.57 9.41 13.82
N THR A 275 -8.39 8.26 14.45
CA THR A 275 -7.18 7.95 15.21
C THR A 275 -6.23 7.05 14.45
N ARG A 276 -4.97 6.98 14.93
CA ARG A 276 -3.93 6.10 14.38
C ARG A 276 -4.31 4.61 14.47
N GLU A 277 -5.11 4.26 15.46
CA GLU A 277 -5.60 2.89 15.71
C GLU A 277 -6.83 2.52 14.87
N HIS A 278 -7.25 3.39 13.95
CA HIS A 278 -8.38 3.17 13.04
C HIS A 278 -9.77 3.26 13.68
N ASP A 279 -9.83 3.77 14.91
CA ASP A 279 -11.06 4.14 15.57
C ASP A 279 -11.50 5.55 15.16
N VAL A 280 -12.81 5.73 15.09
CA VAL A 280 -13.43 7.01 14.79
C VAL A 280 -14.25 7.45 15.99
N PHE A 281 -13.86 8.59 16.56
CA PHE A 281 -14.59 9.23 17.65
C PHE A 281 -15.39 10.41 17.09
N VAL A 282 -16.68 10.47 17.41
CA VAL A 282 -17.56 11.57 17.06
C VAL A 282 -17.91 12.31 18.35
N LEU A 283 -17.26 13.45 18.55
CA LEU A 283 -17.54 14.36 19.65
C LEU A 283 -18.69 15.26 19.24
N ARG A 284 -19.81 15.19 19.95
CA ARG A 284 -20.97 16.05 19.70
C ARG A 284 -21.18 16.99 20.88
N ARG A 285 -21.29 18.28 20.57
CA ARG A 285 -21.68 19.33 21.52
C ARG A 285 -22.92 20.07 21.01
N SER A 286 -23.90 20.23 21.89
CA SER A 286 -25.12 20.99 21.62
C SER A 286 -25.20 22.16 22.60
N GLY A 287 -24.80 23.36 22.18
CA GLY A 287 -24.75 24.56 23.03
C GLY A 287 -23.84 24.40 24.26
N ARG A 288 -24.33 24.83 25.43
CA ARG A 288 -23.66 24.66 26.73
C ARG A 288 -23.88 23.30 27.40
N GLY A 289 -24.53 22.35 26.72
CA GLY A 289 -24.76 21.00 27.25
C GLY A 289 -23.51 20.13 27.34
N GLU A 290 -23.68 18.95 27.93
CA GLU A 290 -22.62 17.93 28.06
C GLU A 290 -22.14 17.39 26.70
N PHE A 291 -20.88 16.95 26.68
CA PHE A 291 -20.29 16.31 25.50
C PHE A 291 -20.79 14.87 25.40
N SER A 292 -21.34 14.51 24.24
CA SER A 292 -21.56 13.10 23.89
C SER A 292 -20.41 12.61 23.02
N VAL A 293 -19.82 11.48 23.40
CA VAL A 293 -18.75 10.83 22.66
C VAL A 293 -19.30 9.51 22.14
N ASN A 294 -19.40 9.38 20.83
CA ASN A 294 -19.69 8.11 20.19
C ASN A 294 -18.43 7.60 19.52
N SER A 295 -18.08 6.34 19.72
CA SER A 295 -16.96 5.70 19.01
C SER A 295 -17.46 4.54 18.16
N PHE A 296 -16.79 4.32 17.03
CA PHE A 296 -16.94 3.12 16.22
C PHE A 296 -15.64 2.82 15.50
N PHE A 297 -15.44 1.56 15.13
CA PHE A 297 -14.22 1.10 14.48
C PHE A 297 -14.48 0.71 13.02
N ILE A 298 -13.47 0.88 12.17
CA ILE A 298 -13.53 0.53 10.74
C ILE A 298 -12.48 -0.55 10.45
N ARG A 299 -12.93 -1.73 10.01
CA ARG A 299 -12.08 -2.94 9.78
C ARG A 299 -11.16 -2.82 8.56
N GLU A 300 -11.44 -1.87 7.69
CA GLU A 300 -10.77 -1.70 6.41
C GLU A 300 -9.54 -0.77 6.47
N TYR A 301 -9.16 -0.29 7.67
CA TYR A 301 -8.01 0.60 7.89
C TYR A 301 -8.17 1.93 7.11
N PRO A 302 -9.03 2.84 7.59
CA PRO A 302 -9.21 4.16 6.99
C PRO A 302 -7.93 4.99 7.17
N PHE A 303 -7.62 5.81 6.17
CA PHE A 303 -6.50 6.76 6.24
C PHE A 303 -6.93 8.21 6.07
N ASP A 304 -8.00 8.49 5.33
CA ASP A 304 -8.59 9.84 5.22
C ASP A 304 -10.12 9.78 5.33
N VAL A 305 -10.71 10.91 5.69
CA VAL A 305 -12.15 11.07 5.90
C VAL A 305 -12.66 12.37 5.30
N VAL A 306 -13.81 12.31 4.65
CA VAL A 306 -14.50 13.46 4.05
C VAL A 306 -15.99 13.42 4.39
N LEU A 307 -16.61 14.59 4.53
CA LEU A 307 -18.07 14.71 4.67
C LEU A 307 -18.71 14.89 3.28
N CYS A 308 -19.67 14.02 2.94
CA CYS A 308 -20.47 14.14 1.72
C CYS A 308 -21.95 14.02 2.06
N ALA A 309 -22.74 15.07 1.80
CA ALA A 309 -24.20 15.08 1.98
C ALA A 309 -24.68 14.43 3.30
N SER A 310 -24.05 14.78 4.44
CA SER A 310 -24.27 14.23 5.80
C SER A 310 -23.74 12.82 6.11
N LEU A 311 -23.06 12.18 5.15
CA LEU A 311 -22.38 10.90 5.32
C LEU A 311 -20.87 11.10 5.47
N LEU A 312 -20.27 10.31 6.34
CA LEU A 312 -18.83 10.19 6.46
C LEU A 312 -18.33 9.19 5.42
N VAL A 313 -17.41 9.64 4.59
CA VAL A 313 -16.82 8.82 3.53
C VAL A 313 -15.37 8.56 3.89
N PHE A 314 -15.02 7.28 4.01
CA PHE A 314 -13.69 6.84 4.40
C PHE A 314 -12.98 6.18 3.22
N ALA A 315 -11.76 6.64 2.95
CA ALA A 315 -10.84 5.95 2.05
C ALA A 315 -10.05 4.91 2.83
N THR A 316 -10.00 3.69 2.32
CA THR A 316 -9.41 2.55 3.03
C THR A 316 -8.24 1.96 2.26
N ARG A 317 -7.25 1.43 2.98
CA ARG A 317 -6.08 0.78 2.36
C ARG A 317 -6.44 -0.52 1.62
N LYS A 318 -7.62 -1.10 1.90
CA LYS A 318 -8.16 -2.27 1.20
C LYS A 318 -8.84 -1.94 -0.14
N ARG A 319 -8.52 -0.80 -0.76
CA ARG A 319 -9.08 -0.32 -2.04
C ARG A 319 -10.61 -0.18 -2.03
N CYS A 320 -11.15 0.23 -0.88
CA CYS A 320 -12.59 0.45 -0.74
C CYS A 320 -12.87 1.88 -0.29
N LEU A 321 -13.95 2.45 -0.81
CA LEU A 321 -14.56 3.68 -0.31
C LEU A 321 -15.82 3.29 0.47
N VAL A 322 -15.84 3.57 1.77
CA VAL A 322 -16.93 3.13 2.66
C VAL A 322 -17.69 4.33 3.18
N PHE A 323 -19.02 4.25 3.12
CA PHE A 323 -19.94 5.31 3.54
C PHE A 323 -20.55 4.95 4.88
N TYR A 324 -20.42 5.84 5.86
CA TYR A 324 -20.95 5.70 7.20
C TYR A 324 -21.88 6.87 7.53
N SER A 325 -22.94 6.58 8.27
CA SER A 325 -23.71 7.63 8.94
C SER A 325 -22.91 8.23 10.10
N LEU A 326 -23.25 9.46 10.51
CA LEU A 326 -22.71 10.09 11.72
C LEU A 326 -22.99 9.31 13.02
N LYS A 327 -23.88 8.30 12.98
CA LYS A 327 -24.18 7.38 14.08
C LYS A 327 -23.31 6.11 14.07
N GLY A 328 -22.39 5.96 13.10
CA GLY A 328 -21.52 4.79 12.99
C GLY A 328 -22.12 3.59 12.24
N ARG A 329 -23.30 3.72 11.62
CA ARG A 329 -23.85 2.66 10.75
C ARG A 329 -23.30 2.76 9.33
N ARG A 330 -22.73 1.67 8.81
CA ARG A 330 -22.28 1.52 7.41
C ARG A 330 -23.49 1.49 6.48
N GLN A 331 -23.48 2.35 5.45
CA GLN A 331 -24.54 2.44 4.45
C GLN A 331 -24.16 1.79 3.12
N ASN A 332 -22.95 2.08 2.62
CA ASN A 332 -22.50 1.59 1.33
C ASN A 332 -20.99 1.34 1.32
N SER A 333 -20.51 0.57 0.35
CA SER A 333 -19.11 0.25 0.13
C SER A 333 -18.84 0.05 -1.36
N ILE A 334 -17.90 0.81 -1.90
CA ILE A 334 -17.49 0.73 -3.30
C ILE A 334 -16.05 0.21 -3.34
N LYS A 335 -15.81 -0.88 -4.08
CA LYS A 335 -14.48 -1.49 -4.23
C LYS A 335 -13.85 -1.03 -5.55
N PHE A 336 -12.56 -0.72 -5.50
CA PHE A 336 -11.74 -0.29 -6.62
C PHE A 336 -10.73 -1.38 -6.99
N GLU A 337 -10.34 -1.42 -8.26
CA GLU A 337 -9.28 -2.31 -8.75
C GLU A 337 -7.90 -1.82 -8.32
N HIS A 338 -7.71 -0.49 -8.33
CA HIS A 338 -6.48 0.19 -7.96
C HIS A 338 -6.53 0.78 -6.54
N ASN A 339 -5.36 1.13 -6.00
CA ASN A 339 -5.25 1.80 -4.70
C ASN A 339 -5.83 3.22 -4.78
N ILE A 340 -6.48 3.63 -3.68
CA ILE A 340 -6.92 5.01 -3.46
C ILE A 340 -5.74 5.74 -2.83
N ASN A 341 -5.26 6.79 -3.49
CA ASN A 341 -4.15 7.62 -3.00
C ASN A 341 -4.69 8.74 -2.10
N ASP A 342 -5.78 9.38 -2.50
CA ASP A 342 -6.35 10.50 -1.76
C ASP A 342 -7.87 10.66 -2.01
N ILE A 343 -8.58 11.33 -1.10
CA ILE A 343 -10.00 11.68 -1.24
C ILE A 343 -10.29 13.11 -0.84
N GLU A 344 -11.05 13.88 -1.63
CA GLU A 344 -11.35 15.28 -1.28
C GLU A 344 -12.85 15.58 -1.37
N GLN A 345 -13.31 16.50 -0.53
CA GLN A 345 -14.68 17.01 -0.59
C GLN A 345 -14.89 17.80 -1.87
N PHE A 346 -15.89 17.42 -2.65
CA PHE A 346 -16.36 18.21 -3.77
C PHE A 346 -17.60 18.98 -3.35
N TYR A 347 -17.45 20.27 -3.08
CA TYR A 347 -18.57 21.17 -2.81
C TYR A 347 -18.51 22.35 -3.77
N TYR A 348 -19.45 22.40 -4.72
CA TYR A 348 -19.54 23.48 -5.70
C TYR A 348 -20.76 24.35 -5.41
N GLU A 349 -20.52 25.55 -4.88
CA GLU A 349 -21.53 26.44 -4.32
C GLU A 349 -22.59 26.91 -5.34
N PRO A 350 -22.26 27.34 -6.57
CA PRO A 350 -23.25 27.90 -7.50
C PRO A 350 -24.38 26.94 -7.91
N LYS A 351 -24.13 25.63 -7.84
CA LYS A 351 -25.11 24.58 -8.14
C LYS A 351 -25.43 23.69 -6.94
N HIS A 352 -24.87 24.02 -5.77
CA HIS A 352 -24.94 23.22 -4.54
C HIS A 352 -24.64 21.73 -4.75
N TYR A 353 -23.71 21.40 -5.64
CA TYR A 353 -23.28 20.02 -5.83
C TYR A 353 -22.41 19.58 -4.66
N ASN A 354 -22.73 18.42 -4.08
CA ASN A 354 -21.97 17.81 -3.00
C ASN A 354 -21.56 16.39 -3.41
N GLY A 355 -20.28 16.09 -3.32
CA GLY A 355 -19.72 14.82 -3.72
C GLY A 355 -18.36 14.56 -3.11
N VAL A 356 -17.74 13.48 -3.56
CA VAL A 356 -16.37 13.10 -3.18
C VAL A 356 -15.56 12.87 -4.44
N LEU A 357 -14.39 13.50 -4.50
CA LEU A 357 -13.36 13.19 -5.47
C LEU A 357 -12.48 12.09 -4.89
N VAL A 358 -12.27 11.04 -5.65
CA VAL A 358 -11.41 9.90 -5.27
C VAL A 358 -10.25 9.86 -6.24
N ALA A 359 -9.05 10.14 -5.75
CA ALA A 359 -7.81 10.01 -6.52
C ALA A 359 -7.31 8.56 -6.44
N LEU A 360 -7.30 7.90 -7.60
CA LEU A 360 -6.59 6.65 -7.83
C LEU A 360 -5.19 7.00 -8.39
N VAL A 361 -4.47 6.00 -8.87
CA VAL A 361 -3.12 6.20 -9.43
C VAL A 361 -3.13 7.19 -10.59
N ASN A 362 -3.90 6.94 -11.66
CA ASN A 362 -3.92 7.79 -12.87
C ASN A 362 -5.31 8.37 -13.19
N GLU A 363 -6.31 8.13 -12.34
CA GLU A 363 -7.68 8.57 -12.56
C GLU A 363 -8.24 9.23 -11.30
N ILE A 364 -9.06 10.26 -11.48
CA ILE A 364 -9.86 10.87 -10.40
C ILE A 364 -11.31 10.61 -10.70
N HIS A 365 -12.01 9.92 -9.80
CA HIS A 365 -13.43 9.60 -9.94
C HIS A 365 -14.24 10.58 -9.10
N LEU A 366 -15.28 11.18 -9.68
CA LEU A 366 -16.22 12.03 -8.96
C LEU A 366 -17.47 11.22 -8.62
N TYR A 367 -17.76 11.11 -7.33
CA TYR A 367 -18.95 10.48 -6.80
C TYR A 367 -19.92 11.52 -6.24
N VAL A 368 -21.17 11.50 -6.71
CA VAL A 368 -22.26 12.33 -6.17
C VAL A 368 -23.38 11.37 -5.79
N ASP A 369 -23.88 11.48 -4.56
CA ASP A 369 -24.90 10.58 -4.01
C ASP A 369 -24.59 9.09 -4.25
N GLN A 370 -23.33 8.70 -4.00
CA GLN A 370 -22.79 7.34 -4.12
C GLN A 370 -22.73 6.79 -5.55
N LEU A 371 -23.10 7.57 -6.56
CA LEU A 371 -23.00 7.21 -7.98
C LEU A 371 -21.76 7.86 -8.59
N ARG A 372 -21.02 7.12 -9.41
CA ARG A 372 -19.89 7.68 -10.17
C ARG A 372 -20.43 8.53 -11.32
N VAL A 373 -20.21 9.83 -11.26
CA VAL A 373 -20.76 10.81 -12.21
C VAL A 373 -19.73 11.27 -13.23
N ASP A 374 -18.44 11.28 -12.86
CA ASP A 374 -17.38 11.71 -13.78
C ASP A 374 -16.06 10.99 -13.52
N THR A 375 -15.17 11.02 -14.51
CA THR A 375 -13.83 10.43 -14.45
C THR A 375 -12.85 11.33 -15.18
N ILE A 376 -11.80 11.76 -14.47
CA ILE A 376 -10.71 12.58 -14.99
C ILE A 376 -9.49 11.68 -15.12
N ARG A 377 -8.97 11.53 -16.35
CA ARG A 377 -7.71 10.80 -16.58
C ARG A 377 -6.52 11.74 -16.54
N MET A 378 -5.41 11.23 -16.02
CA MET A 378 -4.12 11.91 -15.90
C MET A 378 -3.03 10.99 -16.45
N ASP A 379 -2.02 11.58 -17.09
CA ASP A 379 -0.90 10.83 -17.68
C ASP A 379 0.15 10.43 -16.63
N HIS A 380 0.18 11.15 -15.51
CA HIS A 380 1.13 10.97 -14.42
C HIS A 380 0.41 10.50 -13.14
N PRO A 381 1.10 9.70 -12.30
CA PRO A 381 0.53 9.22 -11.06
C PRO A 381 0.27 10.37 -10.09
N ILE A 382 -0.92 10.36 -9.50
CA ILE A 382 -1.44 11.40 -8.60
C ILE A 382 -1.00 11.08 -7.18
N GLU A 383 -0.48 12.08 -6.47
CA GLU A 383 -0.13 11.97 -5.05
C GLU A 383 -1.27 12.45 -4.15
N TRP A 384 -1.71 13.69 -4.35
CA TRP A 384 -2.82 14.29 -3.61
C TRP A 384 -3.65 15.23 -4.48
N ILE A 385 -4.87 15.51 -4.02
CA ILE A 385 -5.80 16.43 -4.65
C ILE A 385 -6.37 17.42 -3.63
N ARG A 386 -6.57 18.67 -4.06
CA ARG A 386 -7.21 19.72 -3.27
C ARG A 386 -8.24 20.44 -4.12
N PHE A 387 -9.47 20.54 -3.63
CA PHE A 387 -10.56 21.20 -4.33
C PHE A 387 -11.03 22.42 -3.55
N GLY A 388 -11.19 23.56 -4.22
CA GLY A 388 -11.69 24.78 -3.59
C GLY A 388 -11.58 26.00 -4.50
N ARG A 389 -11.65 27.18 -3.89
CA ARG A 389 -11.52 28.45 -4.61
C ARG A 389 -10.04 28.77 -4.86
N MET A 390 -9.70 29.15 -6.08
CA MET A 390 -8.35 29.59 -6.44
C MET A 390 -8.43 30.67 -7.51
N GLY A 391 -7.69 31.76 -7.33
CA GLY A 391 -7.88 32.99 -8.07
C GLY A 391 -9.28 33.54 -7.85
N ARG A 392 -9.97 33.83 -8.95
CA ARG A 392 -11.37 34.28 -8.99
C ARG A 392 -12.37 33.17 -9.33
N GLU A 393 -11.91 31.93 -9.46
CA GLU A 393 -12.77 30.79 -9.80
C GLU A 393 -13.12 30.00 -8.52
N GLU A 394 -14.38 29.58 -8.44
CA GLU A 394 -14.90 28.92 -7.23
C GLU A 394 -14.67 27.40 -7.20
N GLY A 395 -14.56 26.77 -8.36
CA GLY A 395 -14.44 25.31 -8.51
C GLY A 395 -13.13 24.90 -9.13
N VAL A 396 -12.03 25.00 -8.38
CA VAL A 396 -10.69 24.67 -8.85
C VAL A 396 -10.18 23.40 -8.17
N LEU A 397 -9.72 22.46 -8.99
CA LEU A 397 -9.07 21.22 -8.58
C LEU A 397 -7.56 21.34 -8.83
N VAL A 398 -6.80 21.41 -7.75
CA VAL A 398 -5.34 21.31 -7.75
C VAL A 398 -4.94 19.86 -7.56
N ILE A 399 -4.07 19.36 -8.43
CA ILE A 399 -3.62 17.97 -8.46
C ILE A 399 -2.09 18.00 -8.42
N ALA A 400 -1.50 17.32 -7.45
CA ALA A 400 -0.06 17.06 -7.44
C ALA A 400 0.23 15.65 -7.91
N THR A 401 1.35 15.52 -8.62
CA THR A 401 1.85 14.25 -9.12
C THR A 401 3.05 13.79 -8.31
N VAL A 402 3.28 12.48 -8.26
CA VAL A 402 4.41 11.88 -7.50
C VAL A 402 5.78 12.42 -7.96
N GLY A 403 5.88 12.92 -9.19
CA GLY A 403 7.10 13.56 -9.72
C GLY A 403 7.27 15.05 -9.32
N GLY A 404 6.42 15.57 -8.43
CA GLY A 404 6.44 16.96 -7.98
C GLY A 404 5.83 17.98 -8.97
N GLY A 405 5.15 17.51 -10.02
CA GLY A 405 4.44 18.37 -10.97
C GLY A 405 3.05 18.78 -10.45
N LEU A 406 2.62 20.01 -10.76
CA LEU A 406 1.32 20.58 -10.36
C LEU A 406 0.40 20.79 -11.56
N CYS A 407 -0.85 20.32 -11.45
CA CYS A 407 -1.91 20.53 -12.42
C CYS A 407 -3.09 21.26 -11.80
N VAL A 408 -3.68 22.19 -12.54
CA VAL A 408 -4.90 22.89 -12.14
C VAL A 408 -5.98 22.66 -13.18
N LYS A 409 -7.12 22.12 -12.74
CA LYS A 409 -8.33 21.96 -13.54
C LYS A 409 -9.47 22.80 -12.95
N ILE A 410 -10.19 23.51 -13.81
CA ILE A 410 -11.34 24.33 -13.42
C ILE A 410 -12.61 23.57 -13.80
N PHE A 411 -13.54 23.47 -12.85
CA PHE A 411 -14.88 22.95 -13.09
C PHE A 411 -15.71 24.00 -13.84
N ARG A 412 -16.24 23.65 -15.02
CA ARG A 412 -16.95 24.60 -15.87
C ARG A 412 -18.28 25.00 -15.25
N ARG A 413 -18.59 26.29 -15.26
CA ARG A 413 -19.90 26.82 -14.80
C ARG A 413 -21.09 26.18 -15.52
N VAL A 414 -20.92 25.88 -16.82
CA VAL A 414 -21.91 25.20 -17.67
C VAL A 414 -22.01 23.69 -17.46
N ALA A 415 -21.12 23.06 -16.68
CA ALA A 415 -21.13 21.61 -16.49
C ALA A 415 -22.40 21.14 -15.74
N ASN A 416 -23.13 20.18 -16.32
CA ASN A 416 -24.27 19.53 -15.68
C ASN A 416 -23.88 18.13 -15.18
N LEU A 417 -24.12 17.85 -13.89
CA LEU A 417 -23.86 16.56 -13.27
C LEU A 417 -25.09 15.64 -13.23
N GLU A 418 -26.29 16.21 -13.39
CA GLU A 418 -27.56 15.48 -13.21
C GLU A 418 -27.81 14.46 -14.33
N GLU A 419 -27.52 14.81 -15.58
CA GLU A 419 -27.69 13.90 -16.73
C GLU A 419 -26.85 12.63 -16.58
N SER A 420 -25.60 12.78 -16.18
CA SER A 420 -24.69 11.64 -15.96
C SER A 420 -25.14 10.79 -14.76
N ARG A 421 -25.73 11.42 -13.74
CA ARG A 421 -26.33 10.72 -12.60
C ARG A 421 -27.53 9.88 -13.04
N LEU A 422 -28.44 10.44 -13.83
CA LEU A 422 -29.62 9.73 -14.34
C LEU A 422 -29.22 8.54 -15.22
N MET A 423 -28.27 8.73 -16.14
CA MET A 423 -27.76 7.63 -16.97
C MET A 423 -27.10 6.52 -16.14
N THR A 424 -26.35 6.88 -15.09
CA THR A 424 -25.72 5.89 -14.22
C THR A 424 -26.74 5.15 -13.36
N ALA A 425 -27.79 5.84 -12.88
CA ALA A 425 -28.88 5.21 -12.14
C ALA A 425 -29.73 4.26 -13.02
N GLN A 426 -29.84 4.54 -14.32
CA GLN A 426 -30.60 3.72 -15.26
C GLN A 426 -29.86 2.47 -15.77
N ARG A 427 -28.55 2.34 -15.50
CA ARG A 427 -27.78 1.12 -15.82
C ARG A 427 -28.23 -0.03 -14.93
N LYS A 428 -29.36 -0.66 -15.30
CA LYS A 428 -29.72 -2.00 -14.81
C LYS A 428 -28.57 -2.95 -15.16
N PRO A 429 -28.21 -3.90 -14.28
CA PRO A 429 -27.22 -4.91 -14.61
C PRO A 429 -27.66 -5.58 -15.91
N THR A 430 -26.83 -5.50 -16.94
CA THR A 430 -27.04 -6.24 -18.19
C THR A 430 -27.13 -7.70 -17.78
N LYS A 431 -28.36 -8.24 -17.77
CA LYS A 431 -28.56 -9.68 -17.74
C LYS A 431 -27.86 -10.19 -19.00
N SER A 432 -26.60 -10.60 -18.87
CA SER A 432 -25.93 -11.39 -19.87
C SER A 432 -26.70 -12.70 -19.93
N THR A 433 -27.71 -12.77 -20.80
CA THR A 433 -28.33 -14.03 -21.17
C THR A 433 -27.21 -14.94 -21.60
N ILE A 434 -27.00 -16.01 -20.83
CA ILE A 434 -26.04 -17.05 -21.15
C ILE A 434 -26.37 -17.51 -22.57
N GLU A 435 -25.44 -17.36 -23.50
CA GLU A 435 -25.64 -17.78 -24.88
C GLU A 435 -25.53 -19.30 -24.94
N LEU A 436 -26.68 -19.99 -24.81
CA LEU A 436 -26.70 -21.44 -25.03
C LEU A 436 -26.42 -21.74 -26.52
N PRO A 437 -25.48 -22.64 -26.84
CA PRO A 437 -25.22 -23.02 -28.21
C PRO A 437 -26.47 -23.69 -28.81
N LYS A 438 -26.79 -23.33 -30.06
CA LYS A 438 -27.94 -23.90 -30.77
C LYS A 438 -27.64 -25.33 -31.21
N LYS A 439 -28.61 -26.23 -31.03
CA LYS A 439 -28.50 -27.62 -31.53
C LYS A 439 -28.48 -27.63 -33.06
N SER A 440 -27.46 -28.24 -33.64
CA SER A 440 -27.33 -28.41 -35.09
C SER A 440 -28.28 -29.49 -35.62
N ARG A 441 -28.54 -29.46 -36.92
CA ARG A 441 -29.29 -30.52 -37.61
C ARG A 441 -28.61 -31.89 -37.44
N THR A 442 -27.28 -31.94 -37.47
CA THR A 442 -26.50 -33.17 -37.25
C THR A 442 -26.75 -33.79 -35.88
N PHE A 443 -26.89 -32.97 -34.83
CA PHE A 443 -27.23 -33.45 -33.49
C PHE A 443 -28.63 -34.08 -33.47
N VAL A 444 -29.59 -33.48 -34.17
CA VAL A 444 -30.97 -34.00 -34.27
C VAL A 444 -30.98 -35.33 -35.04
N ASP A 445 -30.29 -35.39 -36.18
CA ASP A 445 -30.20 -36.59 -37.01
C ASP A 445 -29.52 -37.75 -36.27
N GLN A 446 -28.44 -37.47 -35.52
CA GLN A 446 -27.77 -38.46 -34.68
C GLN A 446 -28.69 -38.95 -33.55
N SER A 447 -29.44 -38.05 -32.91
CA SER A 447 -30.41 -38.42 -31.85
C SER A 447 -31.51 -39.34 -32.38
N LEU A 448 -31.98 -39.11 -33.61
CA LEU A 448 -32.97 -39.97 -34.27
C LEU A 448 -32.38 -41.35 -34.59
N ARG A 449 -31.15 -41.42 -35.11
CA ARG A 449 -30.44 -42.67 -35.38
C ARG A 449 -30.23 -43.50 -34.11
N GLU A 450 -29.83 -42.85 -33.02
CA GLU A 450 -29.63 -43.50 -31.72
C GLU A 450 -30.96 -44.04 -31.17
N ARG A 451 -32.06 -43.28 -31.30
CA ARG A 451 -33.41 -43.72 -30.87
C ARG A 451 -33.93 -44.92 -31.65
N GLN A 452 -33.60 -45.04 -32.93
CA GLN A 452 -34.05 -46.18 -33.76
C GLN A 452 -33.27 -47.47 -33.46
N ASN A 453 -32.00 -47.36 -33.07
CA ASN A 453 -31.08 -48.51 -32.94
C ASN A 453 -30.48 -48.67 -31.53
N VAL A 454 -31.27 -48.41 -30.48
CA VAL A 454 -30.79 -48.39 -29.08
C VAL A 454 -30.13 -49.70 -28.66
N GLN A 455 -30.79 -50.84 -28.94
CA GLN A 455 -30.33 -52.15 -28.46
C GLN A 455 -29.01 -52.58 -29.11
N LEU A 456 -28.88 -52.40 -30.43
CA LEU A 456 -27.67 -52.74 -31.17
C LEU A 456 -26.48 -51.87 -30.73
N LEU A 457 -26.69 -50.55 -30.59
CA LEU A 457 -25.65 -49.64 -30.13
C LEU A 457 -25.17 -49.99 -28.72
N HIS A 458 -26.08 -50.33 -27.82
CA HIS A 458 -25.72 -50.75 -26.46
C HIS A 458 -24.91 -52.05 -26.46
N GLN A 459 -25.31 -53.05 -27.25
CA GLN A 459 -24.59 -54.33 -27.33
C GLN A 459 -23.17 -54.16 -27.90
N ILE A 460 -23.02 -53.37 -28.97
CA ILE A 460 -21.71 -53.05 -29.56
C ILE A 460 -20.85 -52.32 -28.53
N TYR A 461 -21.40 -51.32 -27.84
CA TYR A 461 -20.68 -50.59 -26.81
C TYR A 461 -20.21 -51.50 -25.67
N GLN A 462 -21.04 -52.40 -25.17
CA GLN A 462 -20.66 -53.34 -24.10
C GLN A 462 -19.54 -54.29 -24.55
N ARG A 463 -19.64 -54.83 -25.77
CA ARG A 463 -18.60 -55.68 -26.36
C ARG A 463 -17.28 -54.93 -26.46
N ASP A 464 -17.31 -53.74 -27.06
CA ASP A 464 -16.09 -52.95 -27.32
C ASP A 464 -15.48 -52.43 -26.01
N TRP A 465 -16.32 -52.07 -25.03
CA TRP A 465 -15.88 -51.71 -23.68
C TRP A 465 -15.22 -52.87 -22.95
N PHE A 466 -15.76 -54.08 -23.08
CA PHE A 466 -15.15 -55.29 -22.53
C PHE A 466 -13.80 -55.59 -23.20
N MET A 467 -13.74 -55.51 -24.54
CA MET A 467 -12.49 -55.69 -25.28
C MET A 467 -11.46 -54.66 -24.88
N LEU A 468 -11.83 -53.39 -24.71
CA LEU A 468 -10.94 -52.34 -24.24
C LEU A 468 -10.39 -52.65 -22.85
N LYS A 469 -11.25 -53.09 -21.92
CA LYS A 469 -10.82 -53.52 -20.58
C LYS A 469 -9.84 -54.69 -20.65
N TRP A 470 -10.14 -55.69 -21.47
CA TRP A 470 -9.27 -56.85 -21.65
C TRP A 470 -7.92 -56.47 -22.24
N HIS A 471 -7.91 -55.63 -23.29
CA HIS A 471 -6.67 -55.13 -23.87
C HIS A 471 -5.88 -54.30 -22.85
N ALA A 472 -6.53 -53.41 -22.11
CA ALA A 472 -5.89 -52.59 -21.09
C ALA A 472 -5.31 -53.43 -19.94
N THR A 473 -6.02 -54.48 -19.47
CA THR A 473 -5.51 -55.36 -18.41
C THR A 473 -4.39 -56.26 -18.92
N LYS A 474 -4.49 -56.77 -20.16
CA LYS A 474 -3.44 -57.56 -20.80
C LYS A 474 -2.16 -56.74 -20.95
N THR A 475 -2.24 -55.54 -21.55
CA THR A 475 -1.06 -54.68 -21.71
C THR A 475 -0.49 -54.23 -20.37
N PHE A 476 -1.35 -53.91 -19.39
CA PHE A 476 -0.90 -53.57 -18.05
C PHE A 476 -0.20 -54.74 -17.33
N ALA A 477 -0.70 -55.98 -17.51
CA ALA A 477 -0.07 -57.17 -16.96
C ALA A 477 1.28 -57.47 -17.64
N GLU A 478 1.37 -57.29 -18.96
CA GLU A 478 2.62 -57.42 -19.73
C GLU A 478 3.65 -56.37 -19.30
N LEU A 479 3.22 -55.12 -19.05
CA LEU A 479 4.05 -54.04 -18.49
C LEU A 479 4.54 -54.38 -17.08
N LYS A 480 3.67 -54.89 -16.20
CA LYS A 480 4.05 -55.29 -14.84
C LYS A 480 5.00 -56.51 -14.83
N ALA A 481 4.89 -57.38 -15.83
CA ALA A 481 5.76 -58.55 -16.00
C ALA A 481 7.11 -58.22 -16.67
N GLY A 482 7.33 -56.97 -17.11
CA GLY A 482 8.58 -56.53 -17.75
C GLY A 482 8.83 -57.17 -19.11
N ARG A 483 7.78 -57.64 -19.81
CA ARG A 483 7.89 -58.38 -21.08
C ARG A 483 7.82 -57.51 -22.34
N LEU A 484 7.46 -56.23 -22.19
CA LEU A 484 7.47 -55.23 -23.27
C LEU A 484 8.75 -54.39 -23.14
N GLY A 485 9.83 -54.87 -23.74
CA GLY A 485 11.09 -54.14 -23.90
C GLY A 485 11.03 -53.17 -25.08
N GLY A 486 10.08 -52.24 -25.08
CA GLY A 486 10.00 -51.23 -26.13
C GLY A 486 8.89 -50.21 -25.87
N GLY A 487 9.27 -48.93 -25.95
CA GLY A 487 8.35 -47.80 -25.88
C GLY A 487 8.17 -47.26 -24.46
N GLY A 488 8.88 -46.16 -24.18
CA GLY A 488 8.94 -45.48 -22.89
C GLY A 488 7.60 -45.41 -22.14
N LEU A 489 7.53 -46.08 -20.99
CA LEU A 489 6.48 -45.82 -20.01
C LEU A 489 6.98 -45.98 -18.59
N LEU A 490 6.75 -44.91 -17.83
CA LEU A 490 6.91 -44.80 -16.39
C LEU A 490 6.08 -45.88 -15.70
N LEU A 491 6.71 -46.85 -15.05
CA LEU A 491 6.05 -47.64 -14.02
C LEU A 491 6.21 -46.90 -12.69
N PRO A 492 5.22 -46.13 -12.20
CA PRO A 492 5.19 -45.78 -10.79
C PRO A 492 5.16 -47.08 -10.00
N SER A 493 6.07 -47.18 -9.03
CA SER A 493 6.35 -48.33 -8.16
C SER A 493 5.16 -49.30 -8.03
N ALA A 494 5.41 -50.58 -8.33
CA ALA A 494 4.46 -51.68 -8.07
C ALA A 494 4.08 -51.81 -6.58
N ASN A 495 4.78 -51.10 -5.69
CA ASN A 495 4.47 -51.00 -4.27
C ASN A 495 3.97 -49.58 -3.95
N SER A 496 2.81 -49.49 -3.31
CA SER A 496 2.16 -48.28 -2.77
C SER A 496 2.98 -47.48 -1.75
N ASP A 497 4.19 -47.96 -1.42
CA ASP A 497 5.01 -47.48 -0.31
C ASP A 497 5.98 -46.36 -0.72
N GLU A 498 6.34 -46.24 -2.01
CA GLU A 498 7.25 -45.20 -2.51
C GLU A 498 6.73 -44.50 -3.77
N PRO A 499 5.94 -43.43 -3.61
CA PRO A 499 5.53 -42.59 -4.73
C PRO A 499 6.68 -41.63 -5.10
N ILE A 500 7.64 -42.13 -5.88
CA ILE A 500 8.70 -41.31 -6.48
C ILE A 500 8.30 -41.02 -7.94
N GLN A 501 8.18 -39.74 -8.26
CA GLN A 501 8.03 -39.26 -9.62
C GLN A 501 9.41 -38.86 -10.16
N ILE A 502 9.74 -39.36 -11.36
CA ILE A 502 11.00 -39.12 -12.02
C ILE A 502 10.71 -38.47 -13.37
N GLN A 503 11.37 -37.35 -13.63
CA GLN A 503 11.42 -36.69 -14.93
C GLN A 503 12.87 -36.61 -15.35
N TYR A 504 13.15 -36.74 -16.64
CA TYR A 504 14.51 -36.60 -17.16
C TYR A 504 14.47 -35.71 -18.41
N ASP A 505 15.49 -34.87 -18.54
CA ASP A 505 15.74 -34.02 -19.68
C ASP A 505 17.14 -34.36 -20.21
N LEU A 506 17.24 -34.67 -21.50
CA LEU A 506 18.52 -34.87 -22.17
C LEU A 506 18.89 -33.59 -22.93
N LEU A 507 20.02 -33.00 -22.58
CA LEU A 507 20.48 -31.71 -23.10
C LEU A 507 21.77 -31.90 -23.91
N GLY A 508 21.79 -31.47 -25.16
CA GLY A 508 22.98 -31.52 -26.02
C GLY A 508 22.64 -32.02 -27.41
N PHE A 509 23.49 -31.67 -28.38
CA PHE A 509 23.36 -32.07 -29.79
C PHE A 509 24.44 -33.09 -30.21
N GLY A 510 25.36 -33.46 -29.31
CA GLY A 510 26.42 -34.42 -29.55
C GLY A 510 27.81 -33.77 -29.70
N PRO A 511 28.90 -34.56 -29.50
CA PRO A 511 28.93 -35.93 -29.01
C PRO A 511 28.77 -36.04 -27.48
N LEU A 512 28.69 -34.92 -26.77
CA LEU A 512 28.49 -34.88 -25.33
C LEU A 512 27.06 -34.44 -25.02
N PHE A 513 26.30 -35.32 -24.36
CA PHE A 513 24.95 -35.08 -23.88
C PHE A 513 24.96 -35.02 -22.36
N ARG A 514 24.21 -34.07 -21.79
CA ARG A 514 23.99 -33.95 -20.35
C ARG A 514 22.59 -34.46 -20.01
N LEU A 515 22.53 -35.56 -19.27
CA LEU A 515 21.30 -36.12 -18.74
C LEU A 515 20.99 -35.48 -17.39
N LYS A 516 19.85 -34.79 -17.29
CA LYS A 516 19.37 -34.16 -16.06
C LYS A 516 18.14 -34.90 -15.56
N ILE A 517 18.24 -35.50 -14.38
CA ILE A 517 17.18 -36.31 -13.77
C ILE A 517 16.61 -35.57 -12.56
N ARG A 518 15.31 -35.28 -12.60
CA ARG A 518 14.56 -34.63 -11.53
C ARG A 518 13.70 -35.66 -10.79
N LEU A 519 13.98 -35.83 -9.51
CA LEU A 519 13.30 -36.76 -8.60
C LEU A 519 12.41 -35.97 -7.63
N VAL A 520 11.14 -36.35 -7.50
CA VAL A 520 10.20 -35.79 -6.52
C VAL A 520 9.51 -36.94 -5.79
N ALA A 521 9.66 -37.02 -4.47
CA ALA A 521 8.88 -37.96 -3.66
C ALA A 521 7.62 -37.28 -3.12
N SER A 522 6.48 -37.97 -3.16
CA SER A 522 5.24 -37.49 -2.52
C SER A 522 5.20 -37.75 -1.02
N LYS A 523 6.09 -38.61 -0.49
CA LYS A 523 6.22 -38.94 0.94
C LYS A 523 7.68 -38.80 1.39
N LYS A 524 7.90 -38.61 2.70
CA LYS A 524 9.25 -38.59 3.28
C LYS A 524 9.84 -40.00 3.23
N LEU A 525 10.95 -40.16 2.53
CA LEU A 525 11.64 -41.44 2.38
C LEU A 525 12.94 -41.44 3.19
N ASN A 526 12.89 -42.03 4.37
CA ASN A 526 14.05 -42.21 5.26
C ASN A 526 14.60 -43.64 5.15
N GLY A 527 15.91 -43.82 5.34
CA GLY A 527 16.50 -45.11 5.74
C GLY A 527 17.02 -46.07 4.66
N GLN A 528 16.86 -45.80 3.36
CA GLN A 528 17.37 -46.65 2.24
C GLN A 528 18.10 -45.71 1.24
N ASN A 529 19.32 -45.92 0.69
CA ASN A 529 19.92 -47.08 0.02
C ASN A 529 19.28 -47.13 -1.37
N ARG A 530 19.20 -45.97 -2.06
CA ARG A 530 18.69 -45.87 -3.44
C ARG A 530 19.79 -45.37 -4.37
N TRP A 531 19.90 -46.05 -5.50
CA TRP A 531 20.87 -45.77 -6.55
C TRP A 531 20.14 -45.61 -7.88
N MET A 532 20.57 -44.63 -8.67
CA MET A 532 20.21 -44.56 -10.08
C MET A 532 21.30 -45.29 -10.88
N ALA A 533 20.93 -46.31 -11.64
CA ALA A 533 21.84 -47.09 -12.48
C ALA A 533 21.43 -47.00 -13.94
N PHE A 534 22.41 -47.04 -14.84
CA PHE A 534 22.19 -46.98 -16.28
C PHE A 534 22.70 -48.26 -16.95
N VAL A 535 21.87 -48.87 -17.78
CA VAL A 535 22.21 -50.02 -18.63
C VAL A 535 22.24 -49.51 -20.06
N PHE A 536 23.41 -49.64 -20.69
CA PHE A 536 23.70 -49.12 -22.02
C PHE A 536 24.78 -49.98 -22.69
N ASN A 537 24.88 -49.87 -24.01
CA ASN A 537 25.94 -50.52 -24.78
C ASN A 537 27.29 -49.79 -24.58
N THR A 538 28.28 -50.48 -24.03
CA THR A 538 29.59 -49.89 -23.69
C THR A 538 30.45 -49.56 -24.89
N ASP A 539 30.14 -50.14 -26.05
CA ASP A 539 30.90 -49.93 -27.27
C ASP A 539 30.48 -48.62 -27.97
N GLU A 540 29.29 -48.10 -27.69
CA GLU A 540 28.74 -46.89 -28.33
C GLU A 540 28.73 -45.66 -27.41
N TYR A 541 28.39 -45.85 -26.13
CA TYR A 541 28.23 -44.74 -25.18
C TYR A 541 29.13 -44.90 -23.95
N ARG A 542 29.65 -43.78 -23.46
CA ARG A 542 30.42 -43.69 -22.21
C ARG A 542 29.76 -42.70 -21.25
N PHE A 543 29.23 -43.22 -20.15
CA PHE A 543 28.72 -42.42 -19.02
C PHE A 543 29.87 -42.02 -18.08
N THR A 544 29.86 -40.78 -17.60
CA THR A 544 30.78 -40.33 -16.53
C THR A 544 30.51 -41.09 -15.23
N ASP A 545 29.24 -41.14 -14.81
CA ASP A 545 28.79 -41.83 -13.62
C ASP A 545 27.78 -42.91 -14.02
N ARG A 546 28.21 -44.18 -13.95
CA ARG A 546 27.34 -45.33 -14.27
C ARG A 546 26.28 -45.59 -13.19
N MET A 547 26.56 -45.14 -11.97
CA MET A 547 25.69 -45.25 -10.81
C MET A 547 25.75 -43.99 -9.96
N ILE A 548 24.59 -43.40 -9.66
CA ILE A 548 24.48 -42.18 -8.85
C ILE A 548 23.77 -42.50 -7.53
N PRO A 549 24.37 -42.22 -6.36
CA PRO A 549 23.67 -42.33 -5.08
C PRO A 549 22.63 -41.22 -4.93
N ILE A 550 21.43 -41.56 -4.49
CA ILE A 550 20.39 -40.56 -4.22
C ILE A 550 20.57 -40.02 -2.78
N PRO A 551 20.63 -38.69 -2.57
CA PRO A 551 20.79 -38.09 -1.26
C PRO A 551 19.71 -38.52 -0.26
N ARG A 552 20.13 -38.77 0.99
CA ARG A 552 19.23 -39.06 2.12
C ARG A 552 19.15 -37.86 3.07
N PRO A 553 17.97 -37.53 3.63
CA PRO A 553 16.63 -38.05 3.31
C PRO A 553 16.00 -37.33 2.11
N LEU A 554 15.16 -38.03 1.33
CA LEU A 554 14.32 -37.37 0.32
C LEU A 554 13.12 -36.72 1.01
N MET A 555 13.11 -35.40 1.04
CA MET A 555 12.00 -34.63 1.62
C MET A 555 10.80 -34.62 0.67
N PRO A 556 9.56 -34.69 1.21
CA PRO A 556 8.36 -34.68 0.38
C PRO A 556 8.26 -33.37 -0.41
N ASN A 557 7.83 -33.46 -1.67
CA ASN A 557 7.63 -32.34 -2.61
C ASN A 557 8.85 -31.45 -2.87
N ARG A 558 10.06 -31.85 -2.45
CA ARG A 558 11.31 -31.15 -2.78
C ARG A 558 11.99 -31.86 -3.96
N PRO A 559 12.12 -31.20 -5.12
CA PRO A 559 12.79 -31.80 -6.27
C PRO A 559 14.30 -31.92 -6.00
N VAL A 560 14.84 -33.12 -6.21
CA VAL A 560 16.29 -33.39 -6.23
C VAL A 560 16.71 -33.58 -7.68
N THR A 561 17.75 -32.87 -8.11
CA THR A 561 18.26 -32.98 -9.48
C THR A 561 19.60 -33.69 -9.47
N LEU A 562 19.73 -34.73 -10.28
CA LEU A 562 20.97 -35.45 -10.55
C LEU A 562 21.38 -35.18 -12.00
N CYS A 563 22.68 -35.06 -12.25
CA CYS A 563 23.21 -34.81 -13.59
C CYS A 563 24.32 -35.80 -13.90
N THR A 564 24.35 -36.32 -15.13
CA THR A 564 25.45 -37.14 -15.66
C THR A 564 25.70 -36.81 -17.10
N ASP A 565 26.96 -36.87 -17.51
CA ASP A 565 27.34 -36.60 -18.89
C ASP A 565 27.56 -37.93 -19.63
N ILE A 566 27.05 -37.99 -20.86
CA ILE A 566 27.06 -39.15 -21.76
C ILE A 566 27.84 -38.75 -23.00
N ARG A 567 28.92 -39.47 -23.31
CA ARG A 567 29.71 -39.25 -24.52
C ARG A 567 29.44 -40.35 -25.53
N CYS A 568 29.07 -39.97 -26.75
CA CYS A 568 29.02 -40.88 -27.91
C CYS A 568 30.44 -41.13 -28.42
N LEU A 569 30.84 -42.39 -28.56
CA LEU A 569 32.19 -42.80 -28.98
C LEU A 569 32.35 -42.85 -30.51
N HIS A 570 31.25 -43.06 -31.23
CA HIS A 570 31.24 -43.24 -32.68
C HIS A 570 30.22 -42.33 -33.37
N PRO A 571 30.39 -40.99 -33.35
CA PRO A 571 29.44 -40.07 -33.98
C PRO A 571 29.41 -40.18 -35.52
N GLU A 572 30.41 -40.84 -36.13
CA GLU A 572 30.53 -41.05 -37.58
C GLU A 572 29.61 -42.16 -38.11
N LYS A 573 29.25 -43.13 -37.27
CA LYS A 573 28.31 -44.20 -37.63
C LYS A 573 26.90 -43.67 -37.37
N GLN A 574 26.25 -43.08 -38.37
CA GLN A 574 24.83 -42.72 -38.30
C GLN A 574 23.94 -43.97 -38.26
N LEU A 575 23.96 -44.71 -37.17
CA LEU A 575 23.19 -45.94 -36.99
C LEU A 575 22.38 -45.90 -35.68
N VAL A 576 21.08 -46.12 -35.87
CA VAL A 576 19.98 -46.54 -34.97
C VAL A 576 19.91 -45.85 -33.60
N GLU A 577 18.72 -45.29 -33.30
CA GLU A 577 18.32 -44.84 -31.97
C GLU A 577 18.41 -46.01 -30.96
N GLU A 578 19.58 -46.20 -30.34
CA GLU A 578 19.74 -47.19 -29.27
C GLU A 578 19.02 -46.72 -28.00
N GLU A 579 18.37 -47.66 -27.32
CA GLU A 579 17.68 -47.41 -26.05
C GLU A 579 18.66 -47.54 -24.88
N VAL A 580 18.76 -46.49 -24.06
CA VAL A 580 19.39 -46.55 -22.74
C VAL A 580 18.32 -46.82 -21.69
N GLN A 581 18.57 -47.80 -20.82
CA GLN A 581 17.67 -48.14 -19.72
C GLN A 581 18.17 -47.53 -18.40
N MET A 582 17.31 -46.75 -17.75
CA MET A 582 17.53 -46.13 -16.46
C MET A 582 16.75 -46.87 -15.36
N LEU A 583 17.45 -47.25 -14.29
CA LEU A 583 16.93 -48.10 -13.21
C LEU A 583 17.10 -47.39 -11.87
N LEU A 584 16.00 -47.28 -11.11
CA LEU A 584 16.05 -46.92 -9.70
C LEU A 584 16.10 -48.19 -8.86
N CYS A 585 17.25 -48.48 -8.25
CA CYS A 585 17.46 -49.68 -7.46
C CYS A 585 17.50 -49.38 -5.96
N ARG A 586 17.09 -50.36 -5.15
CA ARG A 586 17.34 -50.38 -3.71
C ARG A 586 18.43 -51.40 -3.39
N GLU A 587 19.27 -51.09 -2.42
CA GLU A 587 20.36 -51.97 -2.00
C GLU A 587 19.86 -53.35 -1.50
N GLU A 588 18.71 -53.38 -0.83
CA GLU A 588 18.14 -54.62 -0.24
C GLU A 588 17.32 -55.47 -1.22
N ARG A 589 17.11 -55.03 -2.47
CA ARG A 589 16.21 -55.72 -3.43
C ARG A 589 16.84 -55.87 -4.81
N ALA A 590 16.75 -57.09 -5.35
CA ALA A 590 17.21 -57.39 -6.71
C ALA A 590 16.31 -56.84 -7.82
N ARG A 591 15.06 -56.44 -7.52
CA ARG A 591 14.14 -55.86 -8.51
C ARG A 591 14.15 -54.33 -8.42
N PRO A 592 14.27 -53.62 -9.56
CA PRO A 592 14.24 -52.15 -9.58
C PRO A 592 12.85 -51.63 -9.15
N VAL A 593 12.86 -50.49 -8.46
CA VAL A 593 11.65 -49.76 -8.01
C VAL A 593 11.00 -49.02 -9.17
N TRP A 594 11.81 -48.51 -10.08
CA TRP A 594 11.39 -47.77 -11.26
C TRP A 594 12.34 -48.06 -12.42
N THR A 595 11.79 -48.17 -13.62
CA THR A 595 12.53 -48.42 -14.86
C THR A 595 11.98 -47.50 -15.94
N ALA A 596 12.86 -46.85 -16.70
CA ALA A 596 12.48 -46.19 -17.93
C ALA A 596 13.54 -46.39 -19.00
N ASN A 597 13.10 -46.51 -20.25
CA ASN A 597 13.96 -46.53 -21.40
C ASN A 597 13.82 -45.18 -22.10
N PHE A 598 14.94 -44.59 -22.51
CA PHE A 598 14.95 -43.42 -23.36
C PHE A 598 15.86 -43.66 -24.54
N GLN A 599 15.44 -43.18 -25.70
CA GLN A 599 16.22 -43.26 -26.94
C GLN A 599 17.23 -42.12 -26.96
N MET A 600 18.47 -42.43 -27.35
CA MET A 600 19.48 -41.41 -27.56
C MET A 600 19.23 -40.67 -28.88
N PRO A 601 19.25 -39.32 -28.88
CA PRO A 601 19.14 -38.54 -30.09
C PRO A 601 20.40 -38.69 -30.94
N LEU A 602 20.25 -38.45 -32.24
CA LEU A 602 21.37 -38.46 -33.19
C LEU A 602 22.46 -37.47 -32.75
N SER A 603 23.71 -37.93 -32.76
CA SER A 603 24.87 -37.11 -32.41
C SER A 603 25.37 -36.34 -33.63
N GLU A 604 25.53 -35.03 -33.49
CA GLU A 604 26.30 -34.20 -34.40
C GLU A 604 27.81 -34.46 -34.17
N LEU A 605 28.61 -34.26 -35.23
CA LEU A 605 30.07 -34.37 -35.19
C LEU A 605 30.66 -33.19 -34.41
N GLU A 606 31.80 -33.38 -33.72
CA GLU A 606 32.55 -32.27 -33.15
C GLU A 606 32.96 -31.31 -34.27
N ILE A 607 32.34 -30.13 -34.33
CA ILE A 607 32.82 -29.02 -35.14
C ILE A 607 34.11 -28.54 -34.46
N ILE A 608 35.25 -28.85 -35.06
CA ILE A 608 36.58 -28.37 -34.64
C ILE A 608 36.65 -26.85 -34.81
#